data_AF-A0A377WM42-F1
#
_entry.id   AF-A0A377WM42-F1
#
_cell.length_a   1.000
_cell.length_b   1.000
_cell.length_c   1.000
_cell.angle_alpha   90.00
_cell.angle_beta   90.00
_cell.angle_gamma   90.00
#
_symmetry.space_group_name_H-M   'P 1'
#
loop_
_entity.id
_entity.type
_entity.pdbx_description
1 polymer ?
#
loop_
_entity_poly.entity_id
_entity_poly.type
_entity_poly.pdbx_seq_one_letter_code
_entity_poly.pdbx_strand_id
1 'polypeptide(L)'
;MPTVPQYQRQSQTQTAPVMTSNLRVPENPLVQGIQQAADTSINMMADAKRKADVALSQDASLQLTQTASDLMTNPQNGLLNLQGKNALGKGQEYTQLFDAKAQELAMQLPESARQGFLQQAQQQRIQFTSQAGRHEIGQLNAYEEGQFQATLTTGAQNRFGNVWR
;
A
#
# COMPACT_ATOMS: atom_id res chain seq x y z
N MET A 1 42.47 -1.60 -27.57
CA MET A 1 41.37 -1.41 -26.59
C MET A 1 41.30 -2.69 -25.76
N PRO A 2 41.32 -2.64 -24.41
CA PRO A 2 41.17 -3.84 -23.60
C PRO A 2 39.69 -4.18 -23.42
N THR A 3 39.30 -5.39 -23.81
CA THR A 3 37.94 -5.94 -23.67
C THR A 3 37.76 -6.53 -22.28
N VAL A 4 36.69 -6.14 -21.58
CA VAL A 4 36.39 -6.58 -20.21
C VAL A 4 35.65 -7.93 -20.24
N PRO A 5 36.09 -8.97 -19.53
CA PRO A 5 35.40 -10.26 -19.50
C PRO A 5 34.13 -10.21 -18.66
N GLN A 6 33.01 -10.68 -19.23
CA GLN A 6 31.74 -10.88 -18.54
C GLN A 6 31.82 -12.09 -17.62
N TYR A 7 31.68 -11.87 -16.31
CA TYR A 7 31.55 -12.95 -15.34
C TYR A 7 30.10 -13.41 -15.26
N GLN A 8 29.84 -14.59 -15.81
CA GLN A 8 28.61 -15.35 -15.64
C GLN A 8 28.67 -16.03 -14.26
N ARG A 9 28.01 -15.46 -13.25
CA ARG A 9 27.91 -16.11 -11.93
C ARG A 9 26.95 -17.29 -11.98
N GLN A 10 27.49 -18.45 -12.33
CA GLN A 10 26.95 -19.75 -11.91
C GLN A 10 27.06 -19.86 -10.39
N SER A 11 25.92 -19.75 -9.71
CA SER A 11 25.84 -20.15 -8.31
C SER A 11 25.54 -21.65 -8.30
N GLN A 12 26.57 -22.48 -8.39
CA GLN A 12 26.44 -23.89 -8.03
C GLN A 12 26.20 -23.96 -6.52
N THR A 13 24.97 -24.20 -6.11
CA THR A 13 24.68 -24.58 -4.73
C THR A 13 25.13 -26.03 -4.57
N GLN A 14 26.30 -26.24 -3.96
CA GLN A 14 26.76 -27.55 -3.49
C GLN A 14 25.74 -28.09 -2.48
N THR A 15 24.86 -28.98 -2.95
CA THR A 15 24.05 -29.83 -2.08
C THR A 15 24.93 -30.93 -1.50
N ALA A 16 24.93 -31.04 -0.18
CA ALA A 16 25.58 -32.10 0.57
C ALA A 16 25.21 -33.50 0.04
N PRO A 17 26.11 -34.50 0.11
CA PRO A 17 25.83 -35.84 -0.37
C PRO A 17 24.74 -36.47 0.49
N VAL A 18 23.54 -36.64 -0.08
CA VAL A 18 22.51 -37.50 0.50
C VAL A 18 22.99 -38.93 0.31
N MET A 19 23.33 -39.60 1.41
CA MET A 19 23.66 -41.02 1.45
C MET A 19 22.54 -41.79 0.73
N THR A 20 22.84 -42.36 -0.43
CA THR A 20 21.92 -43.20 -1.17
C THR A 20 21.83 -44.56 -0.47
N SER A 21 20.83 -44.75 0.38
CA SER A 21 20.40 -46.10 0.73
C SER A 21 19.89 -46.76 -0.54
N ASN A 22 20.59 -47.79 -0.99
CA ASN A 22 20.22 -48.68 -2.09
C ASN A 22 18.83 -49.29 -1.87
N LEU A 23 17.77 -48.61 -2.28
CA LEU A 23 16.48 -49.24 -2.58
C LEU A 23 16.47 -49.58 -4.06
N ARG A 24 16.69 -50.85 -4.36
CA ARG A 24 16.56 -51.42 -5.70
C ARG A 24 15.07 -51.49 -6.02
N VAL A 25 14.54 -50.40 -6.58
CA VAL A 25 13.16 -50.34 -7.09
C VAL A 25 13.11 -51.14 -8.40
N PRO A 26 12.16 -52.09 -8.57
CA PRO A 26 12.05 -52.86 -9.80
C PRO A 26 11.83 -51.94 -11.01
N GLU A 27 12.60 -52.16 -12.09
CA GLU A 27 12.46 -51.48 -13.37
C GLU A 27 11.09 -51.77 -13.99
N ASN A 28 10.13 -50.89 -13.77
CA ASN A 28 8.84 -50.95 -14.44
C ASN A 28 8.53 -49.57 -15.05
N PRO A 29 8.51 -49.42 -16.40
CA PRO A 29 8.40 -48.12 -17.08
C PRO A 29 7.07 -47.38 -16.79
N LEU A 30 6.04 -48.10 -16.34
CA LEU A 30 4.78 -47.51 -15.87
C LEU A 30 4.93 -46.68 -14.58
N VAL A 31 5.88 -47.03 -13.70
CA VAL A 31 6.06 -46.33 -12.42
C VAL A 31 6.82 -44.99 -12.60
N GLN A 32 7.70 -44.90 -13.61
CA GLN A 32 8.41 -43.65 -13.95
C GLN A 32 7.47 -42.59 -14.56
N GLY A 33 6.49 -43.00 -15.37
CA GLY A 33 5.51 -42.07 -15.96
C GLY A 33 4.57 -41.44 -14.93
N ILE A 34 4.20 -42.18 -13.88
CA ILE A 34 3.36 -41.64 -12.79
C ILE A 34 4.14 -40.64 -11.93
N GLN A 35 5.44 -40.88 -11.67
CA GLN A 35 6.28 -39.92 -10.94
C GLN A 35 6.48 -38.62 -11.71
N GLN A 36 6.77 -38.68 -13.01
CA GLN A 36 6.94 -37.47 -13.83
C GLN A 36 5.63 -36.67 -13.98
N ALA A 37 4.48 -37.35 -14.11
CA ALA A 37 3.17 -36.68 -14.13
C ALA A 37 2.82 -36.06 -12.76
N ALA A 38 3.15 -36.74 -11.66
CA ALA A 38 3.00 -36.22 -10.31
C ALA A 38 3.85 -34.96 -10.10
N ASP A 39 5.15 -34.99 -10.43
CA ASP A 39 6.05 -33.84 -10.28
C ASP A 39 5.65 -32.66 -11.16
N THR A 40 5.21 -32.92 -12.41
CA THR A 40 4.75 -31.86 -13.31
C THR A 40 3.45 -31.23 -12.81
N SER A 41 2.52 -32.03 -12.26
CA SER A 41 1.26 -31.53 -11.68
C SER A 41 1.48 -30.71 -10.41
N ILE A 42 2.43 -31.12 -9.55
CA ILE A 42 2.80 -30.40 -8.33
C ILE A 42 3.42 -29.04 -8.67
N ASN A 43 4.33 -29.00 -9.66
CA ASN A 43 4.96 -27.75 -10.10
C ASN A 43 3.95 -26.78 -10.75
N MET A 44 3.03 -27.28 -11.58
CA MET A 44 1.97 -26.45 -12.17
C MET A 44 1.01 -25.88 -11.12
N MET A 45 0.67 -26.66 -10.09
CA MET A 45 -0.17 -26.18 -8.99
C MET A 45 0.57 -25.15 -8.12
N ALA A 46 1.87 -25.34 -7.87
CA ALA A 46 2.70 -24.37 -7.16
C ALA A 46 2.87 -23.06 -7.94
N ASP A 47 2.98 -23.11 -9.26
CA ASP A 47 3.05 -21.92 -10.12
C ASP A 47 1.70 -21.22 -10.26
N ALA A 48 0.61 -21.97 -10.42
CA ALA A 48 -0.74 -21.41 -10.42
C ALA A 48 -1.05 -20.71 -9.08
N LYS A 49 -0.68 -21.32 -7.95
CA LYS A 49 -0.82 -20.72 -6.62
C LYS A 49 0.00 -19.44 -6.50
N ARG A 50 1.29 -19.45 -6.91
CA ARG A 50 2.13 -18.24 -6.89
C ARG A 50 1.55 -17.11 -7.76
N LYS A 51 1.04 -17.42 -8.95
CA LYS A 51 0.38 -16.43 -9.82
C LYS A 51 -0.90 -15.90 -9.19
N ALA A 52 -1.71 -16.75 -8.56
CA ALA A 52 -2.92 -16.34 -7.86
C ALA A 52 -2.59 -15.44 -6.65
N ASP A 53 -1.61 -15.81 -5.83
CA ASP A 53 -1.16 -15.01 -4.68
C ASP A 53 -0.68 -13.61 -5.12
N VAL A 54 0.04 -13.54 -6.25
CA VAL A 54 0.51 -12.28 -6.85
C VAL A 54 -0.63 -11.47 -7.47
N ALA A 55 -1.63 -12.10 -8.06
CA ALA A 55 -2.81 -11.42 -8.59
C ALA A 55 -3.66 -10.82 -7.46
N LEU A 56 -3.88 -11.60 -6.38
CA LEU A 56 -4.61 -11.15 -5.21
C LEU A 56 -3.92 -9.97 -4.52
N SER A 57 -2.59 -10.00 -4.39
CA SER A 57 -1.86 -8.88 -3.78
C SER A 57 -1.88 -7.61 -4.63
N GLN A 58 -1.81 -7.75 -5.95
CA GLN A 58 -1.97 -6.62 -6.86
C GLN A 58 -3.38 -6.03 -6.81
N ASP A 59 -4.40 -6.87 -6.78
CA ASP A 59 -5.79 -6.43 -6.63
C ASP A 59 -6.01 -5.70 -5.30
N ALA A 60 -5.51 -6.27 -4.20
CA ALA A 60 -5.52 -5.60 -2.90
C ALA A 60 -4.82 -4.23 -2.94
N SER A 61 -3.64 -4.14 -3.55
CA SER A 61 -2.92 -2.85 -3.69
C SER A 61 -3.69 -1.83 -4.53
N LEU A 62 -4.40 -2.27 -5.57
CA LEU A 62 -5.27 -1.42 -6.37
C LEU A 62 -6.47 -0.93 -5.56
N GLN A 63 -7.15 -1.83 -4.85
CA GLN A 63 -8.29 -1.48 -3.98
C GLN A 63 -7.89 -0.49 -2.88
N LEU A 64 -6.70 -0.67 -2.29
CA LEU A 64 -6.17 0.27 -1.30
C LEU A 64 -5.91 1.64 -1.92
N THR A 65 -5.34 1.68 -3.12
CA THR A 65 -5.06 2.94 -3.85
C THR A 65 -6.35 3.67 -4.21
N GLN A 66 -7.37 2.94 -4.68
CA GLN A 66 -8.70 3.49 -4.98
C GLN A 66 -9.34 4.06 -3.72
N THR A 67 -9.35 3.29 -2.63
CA THR A 67 -9.90 3.74 -1.34
C THR A 67 -9.15 4.96 -0.82
N ALA A 68 -7.82 5.00 -0.91
CA ALA A 68 -7.02 6.15 -0.52
C ALA A 68 -7.38 7.39 -1.34
N SER A 69 -7.60 7.20 -2.65
CA SER A 69 -8.01 8.28 -3.55
C SER A 69 -9.39 8.79 -3.18
N ASP A 70 -10.38 7.91 -2.99
CA ASP A 70 -11.73 8.28 -2.57
C ASP A 70 -11.74 8.99 -1.22
N LEU A 71 -11.05 8.44 -0.21
CA LEU A 71 -10.92 9.08 1.10
C LEU A 71 -10.32 10.49 0.99
N MET A 72 -9.44 10.74 0.02
CA MET A 72 -8.81 12.03 -0.15
C MET A 72 -9.67 13.01 -0.97
N THR A 73 -10.17 12.57 -2.13
CA THR A 73 -10.70 13.47 -3.18
C THR A 73 -12.18 13.29 -3.48
N ASN A 74 -12.88 12.35 -2.86
CA ASN A 74 -14.30 12.13 -3.13
C ASN A 74 -15.11 13.43 -2.93
N PRO A 75 -15.89 13.89 -3.91
CA PRO A 75 -16.58 15.19 -3.88
C PRO A 75 -17.56 15.35 -2.71
N GLN A 76 -18.09 14.25 -2.16
CA GLN A 76 -19.10 14.30 -1.10
C GLN A 76 -18.48 14.25 0.31
N ASN A 77 -17.45 13.42 0.50
CA ASN A 77 -16.91 13.11 1.82
C ASN A 77 -15.37 12.97 1.83
N GLY A 78 -14.67 13.40 0.79
CA GLY A 78 -13.22 13.38 0.73
C GLY A 78 -12.60 14.41 1.67
N LEU A 79 -11.46 14.06 2.26
CA LEU A 79 -10.73 14.91 3.21
C LEU A 79 -10.42 16.30 2.63
N LEU A 80 -10.05 16.37 1.35
CA LEU A 80 -9.70 17.64 0.70
C LEU A 80 -10.88 18.59 0.51
N ASN A 81 -12.12 18.09 0.61
CA ASN A 81 -13.31 18.92 0.53
C ASN A 81 -13.71 19.53 1.89
N LEU A 82 -13.08 19.07 2.99
CA LEU A 82 -13.26 19.67 4.29
C LEU A 82 -12.47 20.98 4.38
N GLN A 83 -13.06 22.00 5.00
CA GLN A 83 -12.47 23.34 5.13
C GLN A 83 -12.57 23.91 6.54
N GLY A 84 -11.64 24.82 6.85
CA GLY A 84 -11.53 25.48 8.15
C GLY A 84 -11.57 24.50 9.31
N LYS A 85 -12.41 24.79 10.32
CA LYS A 85 -12.51 23.98 11.53
C LYS A 85 -12.93 22.52 11.28
N ASN A 86 -13.67 22.24 10.20
CA ASN A 86 -14.10 20.87 9.88
C ASN A 86 -12.98 20.00 9.33
N ALA A 87 -11.89 20.59 8.83
CA ALA A 87 -10.72 19.86 8.35
C ALA A 87 -9.73 19.50 9.48
N LEU A 88 -9.77 20.25 10.59
CA LEU A 88 -8.85 20.07 11.71
C LEU A 88 -9.10 18.73 12.42
N GLY A 89 -8.03 17.96 12.64
CA GLY A 89 -8.06 16.63 13.22
C GLY A 89 -8.62 15.53 12.32
N LYS A 90 -9.25 15.88 11.18
CA LYS A 90 -9.82 14.88 10.27
C LYS A 90 -8.77 14.10 9.51
N GLY A 91 -7.56 14.63 9.33
CA GLY A 91 -6.45 13.88 8.74
C GLY A 91 -6.17 12.56 9.48
N GLN A 92 -6.26 12.56 10.82
CA GLN A 92 -6.05 11.36 11.63
C GLN A 92 -7.19 10.35 11.50
N GLU A 93 -8.44 10.81 11.46
CA GLU A 93 -9.63 9.96 11.26
C GLU A 93 -9.56 9.24 9.90
N TYR A 94 -9.24 9.98 8.85
CA TYR A 94 -9.13 9.42 7.49
C TYR A 94 -7.93 8.47 7.35
N THR A 95 -6.84 8.74 8.08
CA THR A 95 -5.71 7.81 8.16
C THR A 95 -6.13 6.49 8.82
N GLN A 96 -6.99 6.51 9.84
CA GLN A 96 -7.51 5.29 10.47
C GLN A 96 -8.39 4.50 9.50
N LEU A 97 -9.21 5.18 8.68
CA LEU A 97 -10.01 4.52 7.64
C LEU A 97 -9.12 3.84 6.59
N PHE A 98 -8.04 4.51 6.17
CA PHE A 98 -7.02 3.92 5.31
C PHE A 98 -6.39 2.67 5.95
N ASP A 99 -5.95 2.79 7.21
CA ASP A 99 -5.29 1.70 7.94
C ASP A 99 -6.22 0.50 8.13
N ALA A 100 -7.50 0.74 8.43
CA ALA A 100 -8.51 -0.29 8.55
C ALA A 100 -8.72 -1.04 7.23
N LYS A 101 -8.80 -0.33 6.09
CA LYS A 101 -8.93 -0.97 4.78
C LYS A 101 -7.68 -1.76 4.41
N ALA A 102 -6.48 -1.24 4.69
CA ALA A 102 -5.24 -1.96 4.48
C ALA A 102 -5.22 -3.27 5.29
N GLN A 103 -5.64 -3.24 6.56
CA GLN A 103 -5.72 -4.46 7.38
C GLN A 103 -6.75 -5.46 6.84
N GLU A 104 -7.94 -5.00 6.44
CA GLU A 104 -8.97 -5.85 5.84
C GLU A 104 -8.44 -6.58 4.60
N LEU A 105 -7.79 -5.86 3.70
CA LEU A 105 -7.18 -6.42 2.49
C LEU A 105 -6.03 -7.39 2.83
N ALA A 106 -5.20 -7.05 3.81
CA ALA A 106 -4.11 -7.92 4.27
C ALA A 106 -4.62 -9.26 4.86
N MET A 107 -5.79 -9.28 5.50
CA MET A 107 -6.41 -10.51 6.02
C MET A 107 -6.92 -11.43 4.92
N GLN A 108 -7.32 -10.87 3.77
CA GLN A 108 -7.77 -11.62 2.60
C GLN A 108 -6.60 -12.21 1.80
N LEU A 109 -5.39 -11.70 2.01
CA LEU A 109 -4.19 -12.17 1.33
C LEU A 109 -3.58 -13.41 1.99
N PRO A 110 -2.99 -14.30 1.16
CA PRO A 110 -2.16 -15.40 1.65
C PRO A 110 -0.92 -14.84 2.35
N GLU A 111 -0.43 -15.58 3.35
CA GLU A 111 0.65 -15.11 4.23
C GLU A 111 1.95 -14.77 3.48
N SER A 112 2.22 -15.51 2.40
CA SER A 112 3.31 -15.29 1.46
C SER A 112 3.29 -13.89 0.82
N ALA A 113 2.11 -13.35 0.55
CA ALA A 113 1.93 -12.06 -0.12
C ALA A 113 1.60 -10.91 0.84
N ARG A 114 1.08 -11.24 2.04
CA ARG A 114 0.66 -10.27 3.06
C ARG A 114 1.78 -9.31 3.46
N GLN A 115 2.98 -9.80 3.72
CA GLN A 115 4.10 -8.96 4.17
C GLN A 115 4.51 -7.92 3.12
N GLY A 116 4.57 -8.32 1.83
CA GLY A 116 4.88 -7.41 0.74
C GLY A 116 3.79 -6.34 0.55
N PHE A 117 2.53 -6.76 0.62
CA PHE A 117 1.40 -5.83 0.57
C PHE A 117 1.43 -4.82 1.72
N LEU A 118 1.67 -5.26 2.97
CA LEU A 118 1.73 -4.36 4.13
C LEU A 118 2.86 -3.33 4.02
N GLN A 119 4.02 -3.71 3.47
CA GLN A 119 5.09 -2.75 3.19
C GLN A 119 4.67 -1.70 2.15
N GLN A 120 3.94 -2.11 1.10
CA GLN A 120 3.41 -1.18 0.11
C GLN A 120 2.33 -0.27 0.71
N ALA A 121 1.42 -0.83 1.51
CA ALA A 121 0.39 -0.10 2.22
C ALA A 121 1.00 0.96 3.15
N GLN A 122 2.09 0.64 3.85
CA GLN A 122 2.80 1.59 4.70
C GLN A 122 3.39 2.76 3.90
N GLN A 123 3.93 2.51 2.70
CA GLN A 123 4.43 3.59 1.83
C GLN A 123 3.28 4.50 1.36
N GLN A 124 2.16 3.90 0.95
CA GLN A 124 0.95 4.66 0.58
C GLN A 124 0.42 5.47 1.76
N ARG A 125 0.43 4.90 2.97
CA ARG A 125 0.05 5.57 4.21
C ARG A 125 0.85 6.85 4.43
N ILE A 126 2.18 6.80 4.25
CA ILE A 126 3.06 7.98 4.43
C ILE A 126 2.67 9.09 3.45
N GLN A 127 2.38 8.73 2.20
CA GLN A 127 1.92 9.71 1.19
C GLN A 127 0.55 10.29 1.57
N PHE A 128 -0.36 9.42 2.02
CA PHE A 128 -1.71 9.80 2.46
C PHE A 128 -1.65 10.77 3.65
N THR A 129 -0.93 10.43 4.71
CA THR A 129 -0.82 11.26 5.91
C THR A 129 -0.12 12.58 5.64
N SER A 130 0.89 12.59 4.76
CA SER A 130 1.57 13.81 4.32
C SER A 130 0.62 14.77 3.61
N GLN A 131 -0.21 14.26 2.69
CA GLN A 131 -1.22 15.07 1.99
C GLN A 131 -2.29 15.58 2.95
N ALA A 132 -2.82 14.69 3.80
CA ALA A 132 -3.80 15.03 4.82
C ALA A 132 -3.30 16.14 5.75
N GLY A 133 -2.08 16.00 6.28
CA GLY A 133 -1.48 16.99 7.17
C GLY A 133 -1.22 18.34 6.50
N ARG A 134 -0.76 18.35 5.23
CA ARG A 134 -0.59 19.59 4.47
C ARG A 134 -1.92 20.32 4.25
N HIS A 135 -2.97 19.59 3.89
CA HIS A 135 -4.31 20.18 3.72
C HIS A 135 -4.82 20.75 5.04
N GLU A 136 -4.71 19.99 6.13
CA GLU A 136 -5.12 20.44 7.45
C GLU A 136 -4.40 21.73 7.87
N ILE A 137 -3.08 21.81 7.69
CA ILE A 137 -2.29 23.02 7.96
C ILE A 137 -2.75 24.19 7.08
N GLY A 138 -3.00 23.95 5.79
CA GLY A 138 -3.51 24.97 4.88
C GLY A 138 -4.87 25.53 5.32
N GLN A 139 -5.77 24.65 5.76
CA GLN A 139 -7.09 25.03 6.28
C GLN A 139 -7.00 25.75 7.63
N LEU A 140 -6.06 25.36 8.50
CA LEU A 140 -5.79 26.07 9.75
C LEU A 140 -5.34 27.50 9.47
N ASN A 141 -4.33 27.68 8.60
CA ASN A 141 -3.80 28.99 8.26
C ASN A 141 -4.88 29.89 7.64
N ALA A 142 -5.67 29.37 6.69
CA ALA A 142 -6.76 30.12 6.06
C ALA A 142 -7.86 30.52 7.06
N TYR A 143 -8.16 29.63 8.03
CA TYR A 143 -9.10 29.92 9.10
C TYR A 143 -8.58 31.03 10.02
N GLU A 144 -7.31 30.99 10.42
CA GLU A 144 -6.68 32.00 11.27
C GLU A 144 -6.59 33.37 10.58
N GLU A 145 -6.18 33.41 9.30
CA GLU A 145 -6.12 34.64 8.49
C GLU A 145 -7.50 35.29 8.34
N GLY A 146 -8.54 34.50 8.06
CA GLY A 146 -9.91 35.01 7.95
C GLY A 146 -10.40 35.63 9.25
N GLN A 147 -10.11 35.02 10.40
CA GLN A 147 -10.49 35.56 11.71
C GLN A 147 -9.74 36.85 12.06
N PHE A 148 -8.45 36.91 11.71
CA PHE A 148 -7.65 38.11 11.90
C PHE A 148 -8.20 39.28 11.07
N GLN A 149 -8.51 39.04 9.79
CA GLN A 149 -9.03 40.07 8.89
C GLN A 149 -10.45 40.53 9.27
N ALA A 150 -11.29 39.62 9.75
CA ALA A 150 -12.60 39.96 10.33
C ALA A 150 -12.46 40.85 11.58
N THR A 151 -11.48 40.57 12.44
CA THR A 151 -11.21 41.37 13.65
C THR A 151 -10.72 42.78 13.29
N LEU A 152 -9.82 42.90 12.31
CA LEU A 152 -9.36 44.21 11.82
C LEU A 152 -10.49 45.03 11.18
N THR A 153 -11.34 44.39 10.37
CA THR A 153 -12.47 45.05 9.70
C THR A 153 -13.53 45.50 10.70
N THR A 154 -13.88 44.63 11.66
CA THR A 154 -14.83 44.95 12.74
C THR A 154 -14.30 46.05 13.64
N GLY A 155 -13.01 45.99 14.00
CA GLY A 155 -12.34 47.03 14.78
C GLY A 155 -12.26 48.37 14.04
N ALA A 156 -12.06 48.36 12.72
CA ALA A 156 -12.09 49.57 11.90
C ALA A 156 -13.51 50.14 11.80
N GLN A 157 -14.53 49.34 11.49
CA GLN A 157 -15.93 49.78 11.40
C GLN A 157 -16.44 50.37 12.73
N ASN A 158 -16.13 49.75 13.86
CA ASN A 158 -16.50 50.29 15.18
C ASN A 158 -15.83 51.63 15.50
N ARG A 159 -14.62 51.88 14.97
CA ARG A 159 -13.92 53.15 15.17
C ARG A 159 -14.37 54.26 14.21
N PHE A 160 -14.81 53.94 13.00
CA PHE A 160 -15.33 54.95 12.06
C PHE A 160 -16.84 55.22 12.22
N GLY A 161 -17.61 54.28 12.77
CA GLY A 161 -19.05 54.45 13.03
C GLY A 161 -19.38 55.33 14.24
N ASN A 162 -18.44 55.51 15.18
CA ASN A 162 -18.63 56.32 16.39
C ASN A 162 -18.11 57.77 16.29
N VAL A 163 -17.65 58.21 15.11
CA VAL A 163 -17.14 59.59 14.91
C VAL A 163 -18.24 60.53 14.36
N TRP A 164 -19.43 60.02 14.04
CA TRP A 164 -20.54 60.80 13.47
C TRP A 164 -21.89 60.64 14.21
N ARG A 165 -21.87 60.51 15.53
CA ARG A 165 -23.07 60.67 16.37
C ARG A 165 -22.86 61.71 17.46
#